data_AF-A0A843VZ20-F1
#
_entry.id   AF-A0A843VZ20-F1
#
_cell.length_a   1.000
_cell.length_b   1.000
_cell.length_c   1.000
_cell.angle_alpha   90.00
_cell.angle_beta   90.00
_cell.angle_gamma   90.00
#
_symmetry.space_group_name_H-M   'P 1'
#
loop_
_entity.id
_entity.type
_entity.pdbx_description
1 polymer ?
#
loop_
_entity_poly.entity_id
_entity_poly.type
_entity_poly.pdbx_seq_one_letter_code
_entity_poly.pdbx_strand_id
1 'polypeptide(L)'
;MRLGRLQRSIFSSDRDRKEAISSTAAAMEGGRLAATAAGLWEEVRELSLGTSSRIDVLDAPPSPLAFLRDYVSANKPCLVRGSAAHWPAVARSLWASDSYLVSAFGACRPVTLHLTPDGRADALGPLPSSDEPDRRCFASACARRVPFADALRLVAASGGSPAPRVVAYAQEQNDCFRTAEEYGSSALAADVEGDVTWATAALGCAPEAVNLWVGSGRSETSFHKDHYENLYAVVTGEKHFLLLPPTDVHRLYVRPYPAARYVPSDADVEVEELLDQELKLEMEEPRRYVPWCSVDPYPRTREEALRARELFPLYFQGPRAFQCTVRAGDILYLPSMWFHHVRQTPDSSGRTIAVNYWYDMRFDIKYAYFNFLQSIEYPSACCSSRDAGQSEEDDDTSHGRRHVAYDRREVVSDDANDGE
;
A
#
# COMPACT_ATOMS: atom_id res chain seq x y z
N MET A 1 -28.98 63.98 -4.65
CA MET A 1 -28.06 62.82 -4.60
C MET A 1 -27.97 62.17 -3.21
N ARG A 2 -29.07 61.83 -2.53
CA ARG A 2 -29.01 61.12 -1.22
C ARG A 2 -29.94 59.91 -1.05
N LEU A 3 -30.82 59.60 -2.01
CA LEU A 3 -31.65 58.37 -1.95
C LEU A 3 -31.05 57.15 -2.70
N GLY A 4 -30.17 57.35 -3.70
CA GLY A 4 -29.59 56.24 -4.48
C GLY A 4 -28.43 55.48 -3.82
N ARG A 5 -27.83 56.01 -2.73
CA ARG A 5 -26.73 55.33 -2.01
C ARG A 5 -27.22 54.39 -0.89
N LEU A 6 -28.41 54.62 -0.32
CA LEU A 6 -28.96 53.74 0.72
C LEU A 6 -29.48 52.40 0.16
N GLN A 7 -30.10 52.39 -1.02
CA GLN A 7 -30.60 51.14 -1.62
C GLN A 7 -29.47 50.19 -2.04
N ARG A 8 -28.36 50.67 -2.62
CA ARG A 8 -27.24 49.80 -3.04
C ARG A 8 -26.49 49.16 -1.87
N SER A 9 -26.41 49.84 -0.72
CA SER A 9 -25.77 49.31 0.49
C SER A 9 -26.61 48.19 1.16
N ILE A 10 -27.94 48.30 1.14
CA ILE A 10 -28.84 47.28 1.71
C ILE A 10 -28.84 46.01 0.84
N PHE A 11 -28.91 46.15 -0.50
CA PHE A 11 -28.89 45.00 -1.42
C PHE A 11 -27.54 44.26 -1.48
N SER A 12 -26.40 44.94 -1.29
CA SER A 12 -25.09 44.28 -1.14
C SER A 12 -25.04 43.47 0.15
N SER A 13 -25.41 44.08 1.28
CA SER A 13 -25.36 43.43 2.59
C SER A 13 -26.28 42.20 2.72
N ASP A 14 -27.38 42.17 1.97
CA ASP A 14 -28.35 41.08 1.99
C ASP A 14 -27.94 39.92 1.05
N ARG A 15 -27.14 40.22 0.02
CA ARG A 15 -26.51 39.20 -0.85
C ARG A 15 -25.33 38.54 -0.15
N ASP A 16 -24.46 39.33 0.47
CA ASP A 16 -23.32 38.85 1.26
C ASP A 16 -23.79 38.01 2.47
N ARG A 17 -24.91 38.40 3.11
CA ARG A 17 -25.54 37.59 4.17
C ARG A 17 -26.13 36.28 3.65
N LYS A 18 -26.78 36.27 2.49
CA LYS A 18 -27.34 35.02 1.91
C LYS A 18 -26.24 34.06 1.46
N GLU A 19 -25.15 34.57 0.88
CA GLU A 19 -23.98 33.75 0.53
C GLU A 19 -23.28 33.21 1.78
N ALA A 20 -23.13 34.01 2.84
CA ALA A 20 -22.60 33.54 4.12
C ALA A 20 -23.49 32.49 4.78
N ILE A 21 -24.81 32.67 4.79
CA ILE A 21 -25.77 31.68 5.34
C ILE A 21 -25.77 30.39 4.51
N SER A 22 -25.71 30.50 3.18
CA SER A 22 -25.64 29.33 2.28
C SER A 22 -24.33 28.55 2.45
N SER A 23 -23.21 29.25 2.62
CA SER A 23 -21.89 28.66 2.91
C SER A 23 -21.87 27.98 4.28
N THR A 24 -22.47 28.61 5.29
CA THR A 24 -22.57 28.04 6.64
C THR A 24 -23.49 26.82 6.68
N ALA A 25 -24.60 26.84 5.94
CA ALA A 25 -25.51 25.71 5.81
C ALA A 25 -24.85 24.53 5.08
N ALA A 26 -24.12 24.80 3.98
CA ALA A 26 -23.35 23.78 3.27
C ALA A 26 -22.23 23.18 4.13
N ALA A 27 -21.55 23.99 4.93
CA ALA A 27 -20.55 23.53 5.89
C ALA A 27 -21.18 22.69 7.02
N MET A 28 -22.36 23.07 7.52
CA MET A 28 -23.11 22.28 8.50
C MET A 28 -23.63 20.96 7.92
N GLU A 29 -24.10 20.95 6.67
CA GLU A 29 -24.53 19.72 5.97
C GLU A 29 -23.33 18.81 5.67
N GLY A 30 -22.20 19.37 5.22
CA GLY A 30 -20.95 18.63 5.04
C GLY A 30 -20.44 18.02 6.35
N GLY A 31 -20.52 18.77 7.46
CA GLY A 31 -20.17 18.26 8.79
C GLY A 31 -21.08 17.12 9.26
N ARG A 32 -22.39 17.18 8.97
CA ARG A 32 -23.33 16.07 9.27
C ARG A 32 -23.06 14.84 8.41
N LEU A 33 -22.76 15.04 7.13
CA LEU A 33 -22.39 13.95 6.22
C LEU A 33 -21.11 13.25 6.69
N ALA A 34 -20.07 14.02 7.03
CA ALA A 34 -18.81 13.48 7.54
C ALA A 34 -18.99 12.72 8.86
N ALA A 35 -19.79 13.24 9.78
CA ALA A 35 -20.09 12.55 11.04
C ALA A 35 -20.84 11.23 10.82
N THR A 36 -21.80 11.20 9.89
CA THR A 36 -22.57 9.99 9.55
C THR A 36 -21.69 8.96 8.84
N ALA A 37 -20.89 9.38 7.86
CA ALA A 37 -19.95 8.52 7.15
C ALA A 37 -18.87 7.96 8.07
N ALA A 38 -18.43 8.73 9.08
CA ALA A 38 -17.52 8.27 10.11
C ALA A 38 -18.13 7.23 11.07
N GLY A 39 -19.46 7.07 11.09
CA GLY A 39 -20.15 5.98 11.81
C GLY A 39 -20.32 4.70 10.98
N LEU A 40 -20.19 4.79 9.65
CA LEU A 40 -20.45 3.66 8.74
C LEU A 40 -19.58 2.43 9.05
N TRP A 41 -18.34 2.64 9.47
CA TRP A 41 -17.46 1.53 9.81
C TRP A 41 -18.04 0.65 10.94
N GLU A 42 -18.75 1.25 11.89
CA GLU A 42 -19.32 0.56 13.05
C GLU A 42 -20.42 -0.39 12.58
N GLU A 43 -21.37 0.14 11.81
CA GLU A 43 -22.46 -0.65 11.21
C GLU A 43 -21.94 -1.80 10.33
N VAL A 44 -20.92 -1.56 9.50
CA VAL A 44 -20.33 -2.61 8.65
C VAL A 44 -19.65 -3.71 9.47
N ARG A 45 -18.97 -3.34 10.57
CA ARG A 45 -18.36 -4.32 11.47
C ARG A 45 -19.41 -5.11 12.25
N GLU A 46 -20.48 -4.48 12.72
CA GLU A 46 -21.57 -5.17 13.41
C GLU A 46 -22.35 -6.10 12.49
N LEU A 47 -22.60 -5.68 11.24
CA LEU A 47 -23.42 -6.43 10.29
C LEU A 47 -22.66 -7.60 9.63
N SER A 48 -21.41 -7.38 9.22
CA SER A 48 -20.74 -8.26 8.24
C SER A 48 -19.35 -8.72 8.63
N LEU A 49 -18.49 -7.82 9.13
CA LEU A 49 -17.06 -8.13 9.35
C LEU A 49 -16.75 -8.72 10.72
N GLY A 50 -17.62 -8.47 11.70
CA GLY A 50 -17.41 -8.77 13.11
C GLY A 50 -16.71 -7.61 13.85
N THR A 51 -16.98 -7.53 15.15
CA THR A 51 -16.38 -6.53 16.06
C THR A 51 -15.07 -6.98 16.68
N SER A 52 -14.71 -8.27 16.52
CA SER A 52 -13.40 -8.77 16.91
C SER A 52 -12.34 -8.34 15.91
N SER A 53 -11.11 -8.08 16.34
CA SER A 53 -9.98 -7.76 15.45
C SER A 53 -9.39 -8.99 14.73
N ARG A 54 -10.20 -10.03 14.50
CA ARG A 54 -9.80 -11.30 13.87
C ARG A 54 -10.57 -11.50 12.58
N ILE A 55 -9.95 -12.16 11.61
CA ILE A 55 -10.62 -12.57 10.37
C ILE A 55 -11.08 -14.03 10.46
N ASP A 56 -11.97 -14.43 9.56
CA ASP A 56 -12.41 -15.82 9.45
C ASP A 56 -11.23 -16.73 9.08
N VAL A 57 -11.20 -17.93 9.65
CA VAL A 57 -10.20 -18.94 9.33
C VAL A 57 -10.88 -20.22 8.90
N LEU A 58 -10.59 -20.66 7.69
CA LEU A 58 -11.11 -21.86 7.06
C LEU A 58 -10.09 -22.98 7.16
N ASP A 59 -10.53 -24.17 7.54
CA ASP A 59 -9.67 -25.37 7.63
C ASP A 59 -9.49 -26.09 6.28
N ALA A 60 -10.24 -25.68 5.25
CA ALA A 60 -10.15 -26.22 3.90
C ALA A 60 -10.56 -25.17 2.86
N PRO A 61 -10.10 -25.29 1.61
CA PRO A 61 -10.55 -24.44 0.51
C PRO A 61 -12.08 -24.41 0.36
N PRO A 62 -12.70 -23.22 0.28
CA PRO A 62 -14.14 -23.12 0.05
C PRO A 62 -14.51 -23.60 -1.37
N SER A 63 -15.75 -24.04 -1.56
CA SER A 63 -16.29 -24.20 -2.91
C SER A 63 -16.33 -22.84 -3.63
N PRO A 64 -16.22 -22.78 -4.97
CA PRO A 64 -16.26 -21.50 -5.70
C PRO A 64 -17.48 -20.63 -5.39
N LEU A 65 -18.66 -21.25 -5.26
CA LEU A 65 -19.89 -20.54 -4.92
C LEU A 65 -19.87 -19.98 -3.49
N ALA A 66 -19.38 -20.76 -2.52
CA ALA A 66 -19.24 -20.30 -1.14
C ALA A 66 -18.22 -19.15 -1.05
N PHE A 67 -17.09 -19.27 -1.76
CA PHE A 67 -16.09 -18.19 -1.81
C PHE A 67 -16.67 -16.89 -2.37
N LEU A 68 -17.36 -16.98 -3.51
CA LEU A 68 -17.98 -15.82 -4.15
C LEU A 68 -19.05 -15.18 -3.26
N ARG A 69 -19.93 -15.99 -2.63
CA ARG A 69 -21.05 -15.51 -1.82
C ARG A 69 -20.58 -14.93 -0.48
N ASP A 70 -19.75 -15.67 0.24
CA ASP A 70 -19.47 -15.42 1.66
C ASP A 70 -18.28 -14.47 1.86
N TYR A 71 -17.38 -14.35 0.87
CA TYR A 71 -16.15 -13.55 0.98
C TYR A 71 -16.05 -12.47 -0.10
N VAL A 72 -16.08 -12.81 -1.38
CA VAL A 72 -15.88 -11.83 -2.47
C VAL A 72 -17.03 -10.82 -2.54
N SER A 73 -18.28 -11.30 -2.55
CA SER A 73 -19.46 -10.43 -2.63
C SER A 73 -19.59 -9.54 -1.40
N ALA A 74 -19.29 -10.11 -0.22
CA ALA A 74 -19.28 -9.43 1.07
C ALA A 74 -18.04 -8.54 1.29
N ASN A 75 -17.05 -8.59 0.40
CA ASN A 75 -15.76 -7.91 0.53
C ASN A 75 -15.10 -8.18 1.90
N LYS A 76 -15.04 -9.45 2.29
CA LYS A 76 -14.59 -9.91 3.61
C LYS A 76 -13.32 -10.79 3.50
N PRO A 77 -12.25 -10.49 4.24
CA PRO A 77 -11.03 -11.30 4.22
C PRO A 77 -11.21 -12.64 4.94
N CYS A 78 -10.48 -13.65 4.50
CA CYS A 78 -10.37 -14.93 5.19
C CYS A 78 -9.00 -15.58 5.02
N LEU A 79 -8.56 -16.34 6.02
CA LEU A 79 -7.38 -17.18 5.95
C LEU A 79 -7.81 -18.62 5.64
N VAL A 80 -7.24 -19.26 4.63
CA VAL A 80 -7.46 -20.67 4.30
C VAL A 80 -6.22 -21.47 4.71
N ARG A 81 -6.34 -22.25 5.78
CA ARG A 81 -5.23 -23.02 6.35
C ARG A 81 -4.77 -24.11 5.41
N GLY A 82 -3.45 -24.23 5.23
CA GLY A 82 -2.84 -25.32 4.48
C GLY A 82 -3.26 -25.40 3.00
N SER A 83 -3.89 -24.37 2.44
CA SER A 83 -4.36 -24.40 1.04
C SER A 83 -3.23 -24.45 0.01
N ALA A 84 -2.00 -24.10 0.41
CA ALA A 84 -0.79 -24.22 -0.40
C ALA A 84 0.14 -25.35 0.12
N ALA A 85 -0.28 -26.15 1.10
CA ALA A 85 0.58 -27.15 1.73
C ALA A 85 0.98 -28.30 0.78
N HIS A 86 0.24 -28.51 -0.31
CA HIS A 86 0.54 -29.53 -1.33
C HIS A 86 1.59 -29.07 -2.35
N TRP A 87 1.90 -27.78 -2.42
CA TRP A 87 2.90 -27.26 -3.35
C TRP A 87 4.29 -27.83 -3.04
N PRO A 88 5.06 -28.31 -4.03
CA PRO A 88 6.42 -28.80 -3.81
C PRO A 88 7.30 -27.82 -3.00
N ALA A 89 7.14 -26.51 -3.24
CA ALA A 89 7.84 -25.45 -2.51
C ALA A 89 7.67 -25.57 -0.98
N VAL A 90 6.44 -25.87 -0.53
CA VAL A 90 6.06 -26.01 0.89
C VAL A 90 6.24 -27.43 1.38
N ALA A 91 5.62 -28.41 0.71
CA ALA A 91 5.54 -29.81 1.12
C ALA A 91 6.91 -30.47 1.30
N ARG A 92 7.90 -30.04 0.52
CA ARG A 92 9.29 -30.54 0.56
C ARG A 92 10.27 -29.48 1.06
N SER A 93 9.75 -28.32 1.50
CA SER A 93 10.54 -27.18 1.96
C SER A 93 11.65 -26.76 0.98
N LEU A 94 11.39 -26.87 -0.33
CA LEU A 94 12.40 -26.61 -1.38
C LEU A 94 12.91 -25.17 -1.30
N TRP A 95 12.01 -24.22 -1.05
CA TRP A 95 12.35 -22.79 -1.02
C TRP A 95 12.99 -22.33 0.30
N ALA A 96 13.11 -23.21 1.29
CA ALA A 96 13.95 -22.94 2.47
C ALA A 96 15.46 -23.16 2.16
N SER A 97 15.80 -23.82 1.05
CA SER A 97 17.15 -24.19 0.65
C SER A 97 17.74 -23.23 -0.39
N ASP A 98 18.84 -22.56 -0.02
CA ASP A 98 19.58 -21.67 -0.94
C ASP A 98 20.16 -22.39 -2.14
N SER A 99 20.75 -23.57 -1.91
CA SER A 99 21.30 -24.37 -3.00
C SER A 99 20.22 -24.78 -3.99
N TYR A 100 19.01 -25.12 -3.51
CA TYR A 100 17.89 -25.40 -4.40
C TYR A 100 17.47 -24.16 -5.18
N LEU A 101 17.16 -23.05 -4.51
CA LEU A 101 16.70 -21.82 -5.17
C LEU A 101 17.69 -21.36 -6.24
N VAL A 102 18.97 -21.29 -5.90
CA VAL A 102 20.05 -20.88 -6.81
C VAL A 102 20.17 -21.83 -8.00
N SER A 103 20.05 -23.15 -7.78
CA SER A 103 20.11 -24.13 -8.86
C SER A 103 18.86 -24.13 -9.75
N ALA A 104 17.67 -23.96 -9.17
CA ALA A 104 16.39 -24.00 -9.88
C ALA A 104 16.13 -22.73 -10.69
N PHE A 105 16.59 -21.57 -10.19
CA PHE A 105 16.49 -20.30 -10.90
C PHE A 105 17.65 -20.08 -11.89
N GLY A 106 18.89 -20.25 -11.41
CA GLY A 106 20.12 -19.90 -12.10
C GLY A 106 20.89 -18.79 -11.36
N ALA A 107 22.06 -19.11 -10.82
CA ALA A 107 22.82 -18.24 -9.92
C ALA A 107 23.07 -16.81 -10.43
N CYS A 108 23.49 -16.69 -11.69
CA CYS A 108 23.88 -15.41 -12.30
C CYS A 108 22.72 -14.70 -13.02
N ARG A 109 21.51 -15.28 -13.02
CA ARG A 109 20.36 -14.60 -13.63
C ARG A 109 20.01 -13.38 -12.78
N PRO A 110 19.86 -12.20 -13.41
CA PRO A 110 19.54 -10.98 -12.68
C PRO A 110 18.09 -11.00 -12.20
N VAL A 111 17.86 -10.42 -11.02
CA VAL A 111 16.53 -10.09 -10.47
C VAL A 111 16.55 -8.67 -9.92
N THR A 112 15.38 -8.03 -9.87
CA THR A 112 15.25 -6.69 -9.31
C THR A 112 15.16 -6.72 -7.79
N LEU A 113 16.12 -6.06 -7.14
CA LEU A 113 16.21 -5.92 -5.70
C LEU A 113 15.97 -4.47 -5.29
N HIS A 114 15.06 -4.25 -4.35
CA HIS A 114 14.75 -2.92 -3.83
C HIS A 114 15.52 -2.66 -2.55
N LEU A 115 16.20 -1.52 -2.51
CA LEU A 115 17.09 -1.10 -1.44
C LEU A 115 16.51 0.14 -0.75
N THR A 116 16.39 0.07 0.58
CA THR A 116 15.90 1.17 1.42
C THR A 116 16.77 1.31 2.67
N PRO A 117 16.88 2.50 3.28
CA PRO A 117 17.68 2.66 4.50
C PRO A 117 17.08 1.89 5.70
N ASP A 118 15.78 1.62 5.66
CA ASP A 118 15.05 1.28 6.87
C ASP A 118 14.05 0.13 6.71
N GLY A 119 13.95 -0.44 5.50
CA GLY A 119 13.08 -1.55 5.15
C GLY A 119 11.71 -1.15 4.61
N ARG A 120 11.40 0.15 4.53
CA ARG A 120 10.10 0.66 4.08
C ARG A 120 10.23 1.27 2.69
N ALA A 121 9.90 0.50 1.68
CA ALA A 121 9.68 1.01 0.33
C ALA A 121 8.26 1.55 0.19
N ASP A 122 8.06 2.48 -0.74
CA ASP A 122 6.76 3.10 -1.03
C ASP A 122 6.08 3.56 0.26
N ALA A 123 6.80 4.42 0.97
CA ALA A 123 6.42 4.89 2.30
C ALA A 123 6.70 6.39 2.44
N LEU A 124 6.12 7.00 3.46
CA LEU A 124 6.36 8.42 3.72
C LEU A 124 7.74 8.63 4.36
N GLY A 125 8.60 9.33 3.63
CA GLY A 125 9.91 9.78 4.10
C GLY A 125 9.94 11.26 4.47
N PRO A 126 11.02 11.74 5.11
CA PRO A 126 11.25 13.16 5.30
C PRO A 126 11.34 13.85 3.93
N LEU A 127 10.78 15.05 3.79
CA LEU A 127 10.95 15.83 2.56
C LEU A 127 12.41 16.30 2.46
N PRO A 128 13.14 16.02 1.35
CA PRO A 128 14.48 16.54 1.14
C PRO A 128 14.53 18.06 1.27
N SER A 129 15.60 18.59 1.87
CA SER A 129 15.85 20.04 2.00
C SER A 129 14.81 20.82 2.80
N SER A 130 13.98 20.16 3.61
CA SER A 130 13.05 20.81 4.54
C SER A 130 13.46 20.54 6.00
N ASP A 131 13.63 21.61 6.77
CA ASP A 131 13.83 21.52 8.22
C ASP A 131 12.52 21.29 8.98
N GLU A 132 11.37 21.29 8.28
CA GLU A 132 10.08 21.09 8.91
C GLU A 132 9.77 19.59 9.10
N PRO A 133 9.70 19.11 10.34
CA PRO A 133 9.52 17.70 10.64
C PRO A 133 8.13 17.16 10.32
N ASP A 134 7.18 17.97 9.85
CA ASP A 134 5.85 17.52 9.41
C ASP A 134 5.73 17.39 7.88
N ARG A 135 6.66 17.98 7.13
CA ARG A 135 6.67 17.85 5.67
C ARG A 135 7.23 16.49 5.28
N ARG A 136 6.51 15.79 4.40
CA ARG A 136 6.80 14.42 3.97
C ARG A 136 6.77 14.35 2.46
N CYS A 137 7.47 13.37 1.91
CA CYS A 137 7.34 12.95 0.52
C CYS A 137 7.00 11.47 0.48
N PHE A 138 6.45 11.03 -0.65
CA PHE A 138 6.35 9.60 -0.96
C PHE A 138 7.72 9.15 -1.46
N ALA A 139 8.33 8.17 -0.79
CA ALA A 139 9.66 7.67 -1.11
C ALA A 139 9.58 6.25 -1.68
N SER A 140 9.93 6.09 -2.96
CA SER A 140 10.16 4.79 -3.58
C SER A 140 11.59 4.29 -3.31
N ALA A 141 11.79 2.98 -3.39
CA ALA A 141 13.09 2.37 -3.12
C ALA A 141 14.10 2.58 -4.26
N CYS A 142 15.38 2.38 -3.96
CA CYS A 142 16.42 2.27 -4.97
C CYS A 142 16.35 0.86 -5.57
N ALA A 143 15.84 0.73 -6.80
CA ALA A 143 15.82 -0.54 -7.52
C ALA A 143 17.18 -0.83 -8.15
N ARG A 144 17.69 -2.06 -8.01
CA ARG A 144 18.93 -2.51 -8.63
C ARG A 144 18.81 -3.95 -9.09
N ARG A 145 19.23 -4.23 -10.32
CA ARG A 145 19.33 -5.61 -10.81
C ARG A 145 20.63 -6.24 -10.33
N VAL A 146 20.51 -7.38 -9.66
CA VAL A 146 21.65 -8.13 -9.10
C VAL A 146 21.51 -9.63 -9.41
N PRO A 147 22.61 -10.40 -9.44
CA PRO A 147 22.53 -11.86 -9.55
C PRO A 147 21.63 -12.44 -8.44
N PHE A 148 20.81 -13.43 -8.77
CA PHE A 148 19.86 -14.01 -7.81
C PHE A 148 20.52 -14.61 -6.57
N ALA A 149 21.69 -15.24 -6.72
CA ALA A 149 22.45 -15.74 -5.58
C ALA A 149 22.82 -14.61 -4.60
N ASP A 150 23.20 -13.45 -5.14
CA ASP A 150 23.49 -12.26 -4.34
C ASP A 150 22.22 -11.65 -3.73
N ALA A 151 21.11 -11.61 -4.48
CA ALA A 151 19.82 -11.15 -3.93
C ALA A 151 19.43 -11.95 -2.68
N LEU A 152 19.49 -13.28 -2.71
CA LEU A 152 19.17 -14.14 -1.56
C LEU A 152 20.11 -13.89 -0.37
N ARG A 153 21.41 -13.71 -0.64
CA ARG A 153 22.42 -13.39 0.38
C ARG A 153 22.16 -12.02 1.02
N LEU A 154 21.93 -10.99 0.20
CA LEU A 154 21.71 -9.62 0.63
C LEU A 154 20.42 -9.48 1.44
N VAL A 155 19.32 -10.11 1.02
CA VAL A 155 18.07 -10.13 1.79
C VAL A 155 18.27 -10.80 3.15
N ALA A 156 18.90 -11.98 3.20
CA ALA A 156 19.15 -12.67 4.47
C ALA A 156 20.05 -11.83 5.41
N ALA A 157 21.14 -11.25 4.90
CA ALA A 157 22.04 -10.41 5.69
C ALA A 157 21.39 -9.09 6.15
N SER A 158 20.39 -8.57 5.43
CA SER A 158 19.67 -7.34 5.82
C SER A 158 19.00 -7.43 7.18
N GLY A 159 18.58 -8.63 7.60
CA GLY A 159 17.98 -8.90 8.90
C GLY A 159 18.97 -9.22 10.03
N GLY A 160 20.28 -9.17 9.75
CA GLY A 160 21.34 -9.55 10.69
C GLY A 160 21.56 -8.57 11.86
N SER A 161 22.47 -8.95 12.75
CA SER A 161 22.94 -8.13 13.88
C SER A 161 24.48 -8.05 13.88
N PRO A 162 25.10 -6.85 13.87
CA PRO A 162 24.46 -5.53 13.85
C PRO A 162 23.68 -5.28 12.56
N ALA A 163 22.63 -4.45 12.65
CA ALA A 163 21.77 -4.16 11.52
C ALA A 163 22.52 -3.33 10.46
N PRO A 164 22.53 -3.74 9.17
CA PRO A 164 23.16 -2.96 8.12
C PRO A 164 22.42 -1.65 7.84
N ARG A 165 23.12 -0.73 7.13
CA ARG A 165 22.60 0.59 6.76
C ARG A 165 21.48 0.53 5.74
N VAL A 166 21.48 -0.50 4.90
CA VAL A 166 20.45 -0.74 3.88
C VAL A 166 19.76 -2.06 4.13
N VAL A 167 18.46 -2.10 3.79
CA VAL A 167 17.60 -3.28 3.80
C VAL A 167 17.23 -3.62 2.37
N ALA A 168 17.52 -4.85 2.00
CA ALA A 168 17.16 -5.44 0.71
C ALA A 168 15.82 -6.16 0.77
N TYR A 169 15.02 -6.02 -0.28
CA TYR A 169 13.74 -6.70 -0.46
C TYR A 169 13.47 -6.96 -1.94
N ALA A 170 13.28 -8.23 -2.32
CA ALA A 170 12.79 -8.55 -3.66
C ALA A 170 11.25 -8.46 -3.63
N GLN A 171 10.75 -7.33 -4.11
CA GLN A 171 9.35 -6.92 -4.03
C GLN A 171 8.82 -6.35 -5.35
N GLU A 172 9.52 -6.63 -6.45
CA GLU A 172 9.04 -6.26 -7.79
C GLU A 172 7.63 -6.83 -7.98
N GLN A 173 6.72 -6.00 -8.45
CA GLN A 173 5.33 -6.39 -8.72
C GLN A 173 5.17 -6.67 -10.21
N ASN A 174 3.99 -6.46 -10.78
CA ASN A 174 3.79 -6.48 -12.24
C ASN A 174 4.10 -7.83 -12.90
N ASP A 175 3.61 -8.92 -12.30
CA ASP A 175 3.72 -10.28 -12.84
C ASP A 175 5.16 -10.82 -12.89
N CYS A 176 6.02 -10.31 -12.00
CA CYS A 176 7.44 -10.65 -11.94
C CYS A 176 7.71 -12.17 -11.87
N PHE A 177 6.77 -12.97 -11.36
CA PHE A 177 6.97 -14.41 -11.25
C PHE A 177 6.86 -15.15 -12.60
N ARG A 178 6.09 -14.61 -13.55
CA ARG A 178 5.89 -15.21 -14.88
C ARG A 178 6.74 -14.56 -15.97
N THR A 179 7.13 -13.30 -15.78
CA THR A 179 7.93 -12.51 -16.74
C THR A 179 9.36 -13.02 -16.87
N ALA A 180 9.87 -13.17 -18.10
CA ALA A 180 11.16 -13.81 -18.39
C ALA A 180 12.37 -13.01 -17.89
N GLU A 181 12.22 -11.69 -17.82
CA GLU A 181 13.21 -10.73 -17.34
C GLU A 181 13.46 -10.83 -15.83
N GLU A 182 12.52 -11.45 -15.10
CA GLU A 182 12.58 -11.71 -13.66
C GLU A 182 12.58 -13.24 -13.41
N TYR A 183 11.54 -13.79 -12.78
CA TYR A 183 11.55 -15.20 -12.34
C TYR A 183 11.04 -16.20 -13.39
N GLY A 184 10.46 -15.69 -14.48
CA GLY A 184 9.82 -16.49 -15.52
C GLY A 184 10.75 -17.49 -16.19
N SER A 185 10.16 -18.54 -16.76
CA SER A 185 10.88 -19.65 -17.41
C SER A 185 11.91 -20.38 -16.52
N SER A 186 11.86 -20.18 -15.20
CA SER A 186 12.67 -20.91 -14.23
C SER A 186 12.01 -22.21 -13.77
N ALA A 187 12.78 -23.12 -13.18
CA ALA A 187 12.23 -24.34 -12.59
C ALA A 187 11.38 -24.06 -11.33
N LEU A 188 11.51 -22.87 -10.72
CA LEU A 188 10.73 -22.46 -9.55
C LEU A 188 9.22 -22.42 -9.85
N ALA A 189 8.83 -22.10 -11.08
CA ALA A 189 7.42 -22.05 -11.48
C ALA A 189 6.72 -23.42 -11.37
N ALA A 190 7.47 -24.54 -11.38
CA ALA A 190 6.92 -25.87 -11.19
C ALA A 190 6.68 -26.23 -9.70
N ASP A 191 7.18 -25.42 -8.76
CA ASP A 191 7.07 -25.67 -7.33
C ASP A 191 5.82 -25.11 -6.69
N VAL A 192 5.09 -24.26 -7.41
CA VAL A 192 3.83 -23.63 -6.99
C VAL A 192 2.82 -23.71 -8.12
N GLU A 193 1.53 -23.54 -7.82
CA GLU A 193 0.50 -23.50 -8.86
C GLU A 193 0.51 -22.16 -9.59
N GLY A 194 0.15 -22.15 -10.87
CA GLY A 194 0.07 -20.92 -11.68
C GLY A 194 -1.16 -20.05 -11.34
N ASP A 195 -2.13 -20.61 -10.62
CA ASP A 195 -3.31 -19.94 -10.11
C ASP A 195 -3.80 -20.59 -8.80
N VAL A 196 -4.88 -20.06 -8.23
CA VAL A 196 -5.55 -20.66 -7.06
C VAL A 196 -6.89 -21.21 -7.54
N THR A 197 -6.90 -22.49 -7.91
CA THR A 197 -7.99 -23.12 -8.69
C THR A 197 -9.42 -22.82 -8.20
N TRP A 198 -9.67 -22.86 -6.88
CA TRP A 198 -10.98 -22.58 -6.30
C TRP A 198 -11.37 -21.09 -6.40
N ALA A 199 -10.39 -20.17 -6.37
CA ALA A 199 -10.60 -18.75 -6.57
C ALA A 199 -10.78 -18.40 -8.05
N THR A 200 -9.94 -18.96 -8.95
CA THR A 200 -10.08 -18.82 -10.41
C THR A 200 -11.48 -19.24 -10.86
N ALA A 201 -11.96 -20.40 -10.40
CA ALA A 201 -13.29 -20.89 -10.73
C ALA A 201 -14.41 -19.98 -10.21
N ALA A 202 -14.22 -19.32 -9.07
CA ALA A 202 -15.21 -18.41 -8.48
C ALA A 202 -15.27 -17.06 -9.18
N LEU A 203 -14.10 -16.48 -9.48
CA LEU A 203 -13.97 -15.17 -10.12
C LEU A 203 -14.27 -15.23 -11.62
N GLY A 204 -14.01 -16.39 -12.23
CA GLY A 204 -14.28 -16.65 -13.65
C GLY A 204 -13.19 -16.10 -14.58
N CYS A 205 -12.00 -15.80 -14.05
CA CYS A 205 -10.85 -15.32 -14.79
C CYS A 205 -9.55 -15.87 -14.18
N ALA A 206 -8.48 -15.90 -14.98
CA ALA A 206 -7.13 -16.19 -14.53
C ALA A 206 -6.53 -14.96 -13.81
N PRO A 207 -5.51 -15.15 -12.95
CA PRO A 207 -4.80 -14.02 -12.36
C PRO A 207 -4.12 -13.17 -13.43
N GLU A 208 -4.28 -11.85 -13.32
CA GLU A 208 -3.61 -10.85 -14.14
C GLU A 208 -2.11 -10.82 -13.86
N ALA A 209 -1.72 -10.97 -12.59
CA ALA A 209 -0.32 -11.05 -12.18
C ALA A 209 -0.10 -12.11 -11.09
N VAL A 210 1.08 -12.73 -11.14
CA VAL A 210 1.64 -13.57 -10.08
C VAL A 210 2.97 -12.97 -9.67
N ASN A 211 3.12 -12.60 -8.39
CA ASN A 211 4.34 -11.97 -7.90
C ASN A 211 5.03 -12.82 -6.84
N LEU A 212 6.36 -12.80 -6.85
CA LEU A 212 7.22 -13.43 -5.85
C LEU A 212 7.79 -12.37 -4.90
N TRP A 213 7.72 -12.66 -3.60
CA TRP A 213 8.21 -11.78 -2.55
C TRP A 213 9.30 -12.49 -1.75
N VAL A 214 10.50 -11.91 -1.65
CA VAL A 214 11.61 -12.44 -0.83
C VAL A 214 12.17 -11.31 0.04
N GLY A 215 11.85 -11.33 1.33
CA GLY A 215 12.19 -10.26 2.27
C GLY A 215 12.78 -10.74 3.59
N SER A 216 13.33 -9.81 4.35
CA SER A 216 13.87 -10.05 5.71
C SER A 216 12.87 -9.60 6.77
N GLY A 217 13.15 -9.86 8.05
CA GLY A 217 12.34 -9.35 9.16
C GLY A 217 12.28 -7.82 9.28
N ARG A 218 13.12 -7.09 8.53
CA ARG A 218 13.10 -5.62 8.46
C ARG A 218 12.30 -5.08 7.28
N SER A 219 11.99 -5.89 6.26
CA SER A 219 11.22 -5.39 5.12
C SER A 219 9.75 -5.27 5.48
N GLU A 220 9.18 -4.10 5.24
CA GLU A 220 7.84 -3.70 5.68
C GLU A 220 7.14 -2.91 4.57
N THR A 221 5.86 -3.20 4.36
CA THR A 221 5.03 -2.48 3.40
C THR A 221 4.03 -1.60 4.15
N SER A 222 4.06 -0.30 3.87
CA SER A 222 3.21 0.70 4.52
C SER A 222 1.73 0.55 4.15
N PHE A 223 0.81 1.24 4.84
CA PHE A 223 -0.61 1.15 4.52
C PHE A 223 -0.90 1.63 3.10
N HIS A 224 -1.49 0.76 2.30
CA HIS A 224 -2.00 1.04 0.96
C HIS A 224 -3.17 0.12 0.65
N LYS A 225 -3.79 0.29 -0.53
CA LYS A 225 -4.85 -0.58 -1.03
C LYS A 225 -4.63 -0.87 -2.51
N ASP A 226 -5.10 -2.04 -2.94
CA ASP A 226 -5.02 -2.46 -4.34
C ASP A 226 -6.41 -2.56 -4.96
N HIS A 227 -6.47 -2.50 -6.29
CA HIS A 227 -7.70 -2.77 -7.07
C HIS A 227 -7.78 -4.24 -7.49
N TYR A 228 -7.21 -5.15 -6.70
CA TYR A 228 -7.13 -6.57 -7.01
C TYR A 228 -7.76 -7.41 -5.89
N GLU A 229 -8.44 -8.49 -6.28
CA GLU A 229 -8.72 -9.61 -5.39
C GLU A 229 -7.39 -10.38 -5.21
N ASN A 230 -6.79 -10.29 -4.02
CA ASN A 230 -5.43 -10.77 -3.78
C ASN A 230 -5.44 -12.07 -2.98
N LEU A 231 -4.89 -13.13 -3.55
CA LEU A 231 -4.67 -14.41 -2.88
C LEU A 231 -3.18 -14.48 -2.50
N TYR A 232 -2.87 -14.31 -1.22
CA TYR A 232 -1.51 -14.18 -0.72
C TYR A 232 -1.07 -15.47 0.01
N ALA A 233 -0.20 -16.25 -0.62
CA ALA A 233 0.29 -17.52 -0.12
C ALA A 233 1.70 -17.39 0.47
N VAL A 234 1.91 -17.84 1.70
CA VAL A 234 3.26 -17.87 2.30
C VAL A 234 3.89 -19.24 2.09
N VAL A 235 5.12 -19.27 1.60
CA VAL A 235 5.87 -20.52 1.32
C VAL A 235 6.80 -20.86 2.47
N THR A 236 7.57 -19.88 2.98
CA THR A 236 8.43 -20.03 4.16
C THR A 236 8.45 -18.72 4.97
N GLY A 237 8.64 -18.84 6.29
CA GLY A 237 8.45 -17.74 7.24
C GLY A 237 6.98 -17.44 7.55
N GLU A 238 6.69 -16.21 7.97
CA GLU A 238 5.34 -15.72 8.25
C GLU A 238 5.15 -14.28 7.75
N LYS A 239 3.95 -13.93 7.30
CA LYS A 239 3.52 -12.56 6.99
C LYS A 239 2.47 -12.09 8.00
N HIS A 240 2.63 -10.90 8.53
CA HIS A 240 1.73 -10.28 9.51
C HIS A 240 1.03 -9.08 8.88
N PHE A 241 -0.28 -9.19 8.72
CA PHE A 241 -1.13 -8.17 8.12
C PHE A 241 -1.91 -7.42 9.20
N LEU A 242 -1.89 -6.09 9.11
CA LEU A 242 -2.94 -5.24 9.66
C LEU A 242 -3.89 -4.86 8.53
N LEU A 243 -5.19 -5.07 8.73
CA LEU A 243 -6.21 -4.88 7.70
C LEU A 243 -7.27 -3.88 8.18
N LEU A 244 -7.59 -2.90 7.34
CA LEU A 244 -8.72 -1.99 7.52
C LEU A 244 -9.64 -2.09 6.29
N PRO A 245 -10.96 -2.21 6.50
CA PRO A 245 -11.91 -2.26 5.39
C PRO A 245 -11.95 -0.93 4.62
N PRO A 246 -12.44 -0.92 3.36
CA PRO A 246 -12.53 0.30 2.56
C PRO A 246 -13.36 1.42 3.22
N THR A 247 -14.30 1.06 4.09
CA THR A 247 -15.12 2.00 4.88
C THR A 247 -14.32 2.84 5.88
N ASP A 248 -13.11 2.39 6.24
CA ASP A 248 -12.22 3.05 7.19
C ASP A 248 -11.28 4.08 6.49
N VAL A 249 -11.47 4.39 5.21
CA VAL A 249 -10.60 5.28 4.42
C VAL A 249 -10.30 6.62 5.11
N HIS A 250 -11.32 7.20 5.76
CA HIS A 250 -11.22 8.46 6.50
C HIS A 250 -10.22 8.43 7.66
N ARG A 251 -9.88 7.24 8.15
CA ARG A 251 -8.94 7.01 9.25
C ARG A 251 -7.50 6.93 8.79
N LEU A 252 -7.23 6.81 7.48
CA LEU A 252 -5.87 6.66 6.95
C LEU A 252 -5.28 7.95 6.39
N TYR A 253 -6.05 9.04 6.40
CA TYR A 253 -5.59 10.38 6.02
C TYR A 253 -4.90 10.40 4.65
N VAL A 254 -5.48 9.73 3.65
CA VAL A 254 -4.87 9.66 2.32
C VAL A 254 -4.73 11.08 1.73
N ARG A 255 -3.50 11.47 1.38
CA ARG A 255 -3.17 12.81 0.89
C ARG A 255 -2.16 12.73 -0.25
N PRO A 256 -2.15 13.71 -1.18
CA PRO A 256 -1.11 13.80 -2.19
C PRO A 256 0.23 14.23 -1.56
N TYR A 257 1.29 13.45 -1.81
CA TYR A 257 2.65 13.75 -1.40
C TYR A 257 3.55 13.92 -2.62
N PRO A 258 4.49 14.87 -2.63
CA PRO A 258 5.45 14.95 -3.72
C PRO A 258 6.30 13.67 -3.75
N ALA A 259 6.56 13.14 -4.93
CA ALA A 259 7.27 11.88 -5.13
C ALA A 259 8.78 12.07 -5.11
N ALA A 260 9.47 11.12 -4.48
CA ALA A 260 10.91 11.03 -4.38
C ALA A 260 11.33 9.56 -4.48
N ARG A 261 12.59 9.32 -4.86
CA ARG A 261 13.18 7.97 -4.88
C ARG A 261 14.50 7.95 -4.14
N TYR A 262 14.80 6.82 -3.52
CA TYR A 262 16.14 6.57 -3.01
C TYR A 262 17.11 6.34 -4.17
N VAL A 263 18.27 6.97 -4.10
CA VAL A 263 19.41 6.78 -5.01
C VAL A 263 20.67 6.49 -4.21
N PRO A 264 21.64 5.75 -4.75
CA PRO A 264 22.90 5.51 -4.07
C PRO A 264 23.72 6.80 -3.98
N SER A 265 24.37 7.05 -2.83
CA SER A 265 25.33 8.14 -2.67
C SER A 265 26.53 8.03 -3.61
N ASP A 266 26.90 6.79 -3.95
CA ASP A 266 27.96 6.41 -4.86
C ASP A 266 27.41 5.36 -5.82
N ALA A 267 27.38 5.67 -7.12
CA ALA A 267 26.77 4.82 -8.13
C ALA A 267 27.59 3.56 -8.43
N ASP A 268 28.88 3.57 -8.12
CA ASP A 268 29.84 2.52 -8.50
C ASP A 268 30.06 1.48 -7.38
N VAL A 269 29.17 1.44 -6.38
CA VAL A 269 29.25 0.46 -5.28
C VAL A 269 29.03 -0.96 -5.81
N GLU A 270 29.97 -1.86 -5.49
CA GLU A 270 29.90 -3.28 -5.84
C GLU A 270 28.77 -4.03 -5.10
N VAL A 271 28.33 -5.16 -5.65
CA VAL A 271 27.17 -5.92 -5.13
C VAL A 271 27.37 -6.37 -3.68
N GLU A 272 28.60 -6.70 -3.31
CA GLU A 272 29.00 -7.15 -1.98
C GLU A 272 28.86 -6.05 -0.91
N GLU A 273 28.98 -4.77 -1.29
CA GLU A 273 28.99 -3.62 -0.39
C GLU A 273 27.65 -2.87 -0.33
N LEU A 274 26.62 -3.36 -1.04
CA LEU A 274 25.31 -2.69 -1.11
C LEU A 274 24.60 -2.50 0.23
N LEU A 275 24.89 -3.32 1.23
CA LEU A 275 24.27 -3.18 2.55
C LEU A 275 24.90 -2.08 3.41
N ASP A 276 26.13 -1.68 3.08
CA ASP A 276 26.91 -0.68 3.81
C ASP A 276 26.91 0.70 3.11
N GLN A 277 26.34 0.78 1.91
CA GLN A 277 26.21 2.03 1.20
C GLN A 277 25.28 3.03 1.92
N GLU A 278 25.40 4.29 1.54
CA GLU A 278 24.44 5.32 1.92
C GLU A 278 23.47 5.58 0.77
N LEU A 279 22.17 5.68 1.11
CA LEU A 279 21.13 6.08 0.17
C LEU A 279 20.69 7.51 0.47
N LYS A 280 20.53 8.31 -0.57
CA LYS A 280 19.98 9.67 -0.51
C LYS A 280 18.60 9.68 -1.15
N LEU A 281 17.75 10.59 -0.70
CA LEU A 281 16.41 10.74 -1.24
C LEU A 281 16.39 11.93 -2.21
N GLU A 282 16.02 11.67 -3.46
CA GLU A 282 15.95 12.69 -4.51
C GLU A 282 14.51 12.85 -5.00
N MET A 283 14.09 14.10 -5.19
CA MET A 283 12.76 14.41 -5.71
C MET A 283 12.65 13.95 -7.18
N GLU A 284 11.50 13.37 -7.54
CA GLU A 284 11.21 13.03 -8.94
C GLU A 284 11.02 14.31 -9.77
N GLU A 285 11.63 14.33 -10.95
CA GLU A 285 11.45 15.39 -11.96
C GLU A 285 10.98 14.74 -13.28
N PRO A 286 9.86 15.18 -13.87
CA PRO A 286 9.00 16.28 -13.42
C PRO A 286 8.27 15.95 -12.11
N ARG A 287 8.03 16.99 -11.29
CA ARG A 287 7.32 16.85 -10.01
C ARG A 287 5.98 16.13 -10.16
N ARG A 288 5.88 14.97 -9.52
CA ARG A 288 4.67 14.15 -9.42
C ARG A 288 4.17 14.10 -7.99
N TYR A 289 2.85 13.97 -7.82
CA TYR A 289 2.23 13.79 -6.51
C TYR A 289 1.52 12.44 -6.42
N VAL A 290 1.78 11.71 -5.34
CA VAL A 290 1.24 10.37 -5.09
C VAL A 290 0.30 10.43 -3.88
N PRO A 291 -1.00 10.08 -4.05
CA PRO A 291 -1.90 9.88 -2.92
C PRO A 291 -1.45 8.70 -2.07
N TRP A 292 -1.12 8.92 -0.80
CA TRP A 292 -0.64 7.86 0.09
C TRP A 292 -1.20 7.98 1.51
N CYS A 293 -1.26 6.87 2.25
CA CYS A 293 -1.73 6.87 3.63
C CYS A 293 -0.72 7.57 4.55
N SER A 294 -1.19 8.50 5.41
CA SER A 294 -0.29 9.21 6.34
C SER A 294 0.05 8.41 7.59
N VAL A 295 -0.70 7.36 7.88
CA VAL A 295 -0.65 6.64 9.15
C VAL A 295 0.46 5.60 9.14
N ASP A 296 1.37 5.71 10.11
CA ASP A 296 2.30 4.65 10.49
C ASP A 296 1.77 3.93 11.76
N PRO A 297 1.38 2.65 11.68
CA PRO A 297 0.93 1.88 12.84
C PRO A 297 2.06 1.51 13.81
N TYR A 298 3.32 1.58 13.40
CA TYR A 298 4.49 1.20 14.19
C TYR A 298 5.56 2.30 14.25
N PRO A 299 5.25 3.47 14.85
CA PRO A 299 6.26 4.51 15.08
C PRO A 299 7.46 3.96 15.86
N ARG A 300 8.68 4.36 15.49
CA ARG A 300 9.92 3.77 16.01
C ARG A 300 10.31 4.33 17.35
N THR A 301 9.97 5.60 17.60
CA THR A 301 10.24 6.27 18.87
C THR A 301 8.96 6.63 19.61
N ARG A 302 9.07 6.81 20.93
CA ARG A 302 7.95 7.28 21.76
C ARG A 302 7.46 8.66 21.31
N GLU A 303 8.37 9.53 20.87
CA GLU A 303 8.05 10.88 20.41
C GLU A 303 7.25 10.84 19.10
N GLU A 304 7.69 10.01 18.13
CA GLU A 304 6.93 9.76 16.90
C GLU A 304 5.54 9.20 17.20
N ALA A 305 5.44 8.27 18.17
CA ALA A 305 4.16 7.68 18.55
C ALA A 305 3.19 8.72 19.17
N LEU A 306 3.69 9.61 20.02
CA LEU A 306 2.87 10.68 20.61
C LEU A 306 2.42 11.67 19.53
N ARG A 307 3.33 12.08 18.64
CA ARG A 307 3.03 12.99 17.52
C ARG A 307 2.02 12.36 16.54
N ALA A 308 2.19 11.10 16.19
CA ALA A 308 1.27 10.38 15.30
C ALA A 308 -0.16 10.30 15.89
N ARG A 309 -0.29 10.09 17.21
CA ARG A 309 -1.60 10.09 17.89
C ARG A 309 -2.29 11.44 17.89
N GLU A 310 -1.53 12.53 17.91
CA GLU A 310 -2.04 13.90 17.81
C GLU A 310 -2.46 14.25 16.39
N LEU A 311 -1.63 13.90 15.40
CA LEU A 311 -1.90 14.19 13.98
C LEU A 311 -3.00 13.32 13.38
N PHE A 312 -3.12 12.06 13.83
CA PHE A 312 -3.99 11.05 13.22
C PHE A 312 -4.99 10.42 14.23
N PRO A 313 -5.79 11.22 14.96
CA PRO A 313 -6.67 10.72 16.02
C PRO A 313 -7.72 9.72 15.53
N LEU A 314 -8.26 9.86 14.32
CA LEU A 314 -9.28 8.96 13.76
C LEU A 314 -8.75 7.52 13.61
N TYR A 315 -7.44 7.37 13.35
CA TYR A 315 -6.82 6.05 13.35
C TYR A 315 -6.67 5.52 14.77
N PHE A 316 -5.91 6.24 15.62
CA PHE A 316 -5.45 5.75 16.92
C PHE A 316 -6.55 5.67 17.98
N GLN A 317 -7.64 6.42 17.83
CA GLN A 317 -8.80 6.38 18.72
C GLN A 317 -9.94 5.52 18.16
N GLY A 318 -9.89 5.17 16.87
CA GLY A 318 -10.87 4.29 16.23
C GLY A 318 -10.68 2.80 16.57
N PRO A 319 -11.49 1.90 15.99
CA PRO A 319 -11.40 0.47 16.25
C PRO A 319 -10.07 -0.09 15.77
N ARG A 320 -9.60 -1.16 16.43
CA ARG A 320 -8.36 -1.82 16.03
C ARG A 320 -8.47 -2.38 14.61
N ALA A 321 -7.38 -2.32 13.88
CA ALA A 321 -7.22 -3.03 12.62
C ALA A 321 -7.44 -4.54 12.85
N PHE A 322 -8.02 -5.22 11.86
CA PHE A 322 -8.05 -6.68 11.86
C PHE A 322 -6.62 -7.20 11.72
N GLN A 323 -6.29 -8.27 12.41
CA GLN A 323 -4.95 -8.85 12.41
C GLN A 323 -4.99 -10.25 11.83
N CYS A 324 -4.08 -10.53 10.90
CA CYS A 324 -3.90 -11.85 10.32
C CYS A 324 -2.41 -12.19 10.28
N THR A 325 -2.05 -13.40 10.69
CA THR A 325 -0.72 -13.96 10.43
C THR A 325 -0.89 -15.13 9.47
N VAL A 326 -0.28 -15.01 8.29
CA VAL A 326 -0.26 -16.04 7.25
C VAL A 326 1.04 -16.82 7.43
N ARG A 327 0.92 -18.11 7.71
CA ARG A 327 2.07 -19.01 7.91
C ARG A 327 2.37 -19.79 6.63
N ALA A 328 3.55 -20.40 6.58
CA ALA A 328 3.92 -21.34 5.53
C ALA A 328 2.80 -22.36 5.24
N GLY A 329 2.34 -22.40 3.98
CA GLY A 329 1.26 -23.25 3.50
C GLY A 329 -0.15 -22.64 3.58
N ASP A 330 -0.34 -21.51 4.27
CA ASP A 330 -1.64 -20.82 4.33
C ASP A 330 -1.80 -19.84 3.17
N ILE A 331 -3.06 -19.59 2.77
CA ILE A 331 -3.43 -18.55 1.80
C ILE A 331 -4.37 -17.55 2.46
N LEU A 332 -4.02 -16.27 2.44
CA LEU A 332 -4.93 -15.17 2.79
C LEU A 332 -5.67 -14.70 1.54
N TYR A 333 -7.00 -14.69 1.59
CA TYR A 333 -7.79 -13.85 0.70
C TYR A 333 -7.85 -12.43 1.28
N LEU A 334 -7.19 -11.51 0.60
CA LEU A 334 -7.21 -10.07 0.84
C LEU A 334 -8.12 -9.43 -0.23
N PRO A 335 -9.34 -8.99 0.15
CA PRO A 335 -10.30 -8.47 -0.81
C PRO A 335 -9.82 -7.16 -1.43
N SER A 336 -10.31 -6.89 -2.64
CA SER A 336 -10.06 -5.61 -3.31
C SER A 336 -10.40 -4.41 -2.41
N MET A 337 -9.59 -3.35 -2.55
CA MET A 337 -9.71 -2.07 -1.85
C MET A 337 -9.45 -2.09 -0.34
N TRP A 338 -9.13 -3.25 0.25
CA TRP A 338 -8.75 -3.31 1.67
C TRP A 338 -7.40 -2.66 1.89
N PHE A 339 -7.37 -1.78 2.88
CA PHE A 339 -6.12 -1.17 3.31
C PHE A 339 -5.34 -2.17 4.14
N HIS A 340 -4.06 -2.34 3.80
CA HIS A 340 -3.23 -3.33 4.45
C HIS A 340 -1.81 -2.82 4.69
N HIS A 341 -1.27 -3.18 5.86
CA HIS A 341 0.12 -2.96 6.25
C HIS A 341 0.73 -4.34 6.55
N VAL A 342 1.96 -4.56 6.10
CA VAL A 342 2.57 -5.89 6.08
C VAL A 342 3.95 -5.88 6.72
N ARG A 343 4.11 -6.71 7.75
CA ARG A 343 5.42 -7.09 8.32
C ARG A 343 5.66 -8.58 8.13
N GLN A 344 6.85 -9.06 8.42
CA GLN A 344 7.17 -10.47 8.23
C GLN A 344 8.16 -11.00 9.25
N THR A 345 8.07 -12.31 9.52
CA THR A 345 9.03 -13.05 10.36
C THR A 345 9.74 -14.07 9.47
N PRO A 346 11.08 -13.96 9.30
CA PRO A 346 11.83 -14.87 8.46
C PRO A 346 11.94 -16.27 9.06
N ASP A 347 12.22 -17.24 8.19
CA ASP A 347 12.61 -18.58 8.57
C ASP A 347 14.06 -18.65 9.11
N SER A 348 14.54 -19.88 9.34
CA SER A 348 15.91 -20.12 9.83
C SER A 348 17.01 -19.65 8.85
N SER A 349 16.68 -19.45 7.59
CA SER A 349 17.59 -18.95 6.55
C SER A 349 17.55 -17.41 6.45
N GLY A 350 16.83 -16.74 7.36
CA GLY A 350 16.80 -15.29 7.45
C GLY A 350 15.85 -14.61 6.45
N ARG A 351 14.96 -15.38 5.79
CA ARG A 351 14.05 -14.85 4.76
C ARG A 351 12.60 -15.29 4.96
N THR A 352 11.68 -14.47 4.50
CA THR A 352 10.28 -14.84 4.26
C THR A 352 10.06 -14.89 2.76
N ILE A 353 9.46 -15.98 2.26
CA ILE A 353 9.10 -16.10 0.85
C ILE A 353 7.59 -16.32 0.71
N ALA A 354 6.97 -15.53 -0.16
CA ALA A 354 5.54 -15.61 -0.46
C ALA A 354 5.29 -15.43 -1.95
N VAL A 355 4.17 -15.99 -2.42
CA VAL A 355 3.65 -15.81 -3.77
C VAL A 355 2.25 -15.25 -3.66
N ASN A 356 1.92 -14.24 -4.45
CA ASN A 356 0.56 -13.71 -4.48
C ASN A 356 -0.01 -13.70 -5.90
N TYR A 357 -1.32 -13.84 -5.99
CA TYR A 357 -2.08 -13.89 -7.23
C TYR A 357 -3.07 -12.74 -7.23
N TRP A 358 -2.94 -11.85 -8.21
CA TRP A 358 -3.84 -10.71 -8.41
C TRP A 358 -4.85 -11.01 -9.50
N TYR A 359 -6.11 -10.93 -9.14
CA TYR A 359 -7.23 -10.96 -10.09
C TYR A 359 -7.85 -9.56 -10.10
N ASP A 360 -8.06 -8.98 -11.28
CA ASP A 360 -8.68 -7.65 -11.38
C ASP A 360 -10.02 -7.62 -10.65
N MET A 361 -10.27 -6.55 -9.90
CA MET A 361 -11.53 -6.42 -9.20
C MET A 361 -12.68 -6.17 -10.18
N ARG A 362 -13.90 -6.50 -9.74
CA ARG A 362 -15.08 -5.98 -10.44
C ARG A 362 -15.32 -4.54 -10.03
N PHE A 363 -15.26 -3.62 -10.99
CA PHE A 363 -15.63 -2.21 -10.82
C PHE A 363 -17.16 -2.06 -10.73
N ASP A 364 -17.73 -2.53 -9.62
CA ASP A 364 -19.17 -2.56 -9.35
C ASP A 364 -19.60 -1.41 -8.41
N ILE A 365 -20.79 -1.54 -7.81
CA ILE A 365 -21.34 -0.54 -6.89
C ILE A 365 -20.46 -0.30 -5.65
N LYS A 366 -19.67 -1.29 -5.21
CA LYS A 366 -18.76 -1.14 -4.06
C LYS A 366 -17.63 -0.16 -4.38
N TYR A 367 -17.12 -0.21 -5.61
CA TYR A 367 -16.12 0.75 -6.08
C TYR A 367 -16.68 2.17 -6.13
N ALA A 368 -17.91 2.35 -6.64
CA ALA A 368 -18.59 3.64 -6.66
C ALA A 368 -18.80 4.20 -5.24
N TYR A 369 -19.25 3.36 -4.29
CA TYR A 369 -19.40 3.78 -2.90
C TYR A 369 -18.08 4.11 -2.22
N PHE A 370 -17.01 3.36 -2.50
CA PHE A 370 -15.69 3.69 -1.97
C PHE A 370 -15.23 5.07 -2.44
N ASN A 371 -15.34 5.37 -3.74
CA ASN A 371 -14.95 6.68 -4.27
C ASN A 371 -15.78 7.81 -3.66
N PHE A 372 -17.06 7.57 -3.41
CA PHE A 372 -17.90 8.50 -2.66
C PHE A 372 -17.36 8.73 -1.24
N LEU A 373 -17.07 7.67 -0.47
CA LEU A 373 -16.51 7.79 0.89
C LEU A 373 -15.16 8.51 0.91
N GLN A 374 -14.31 8.27 -0.09
CA GLN A 374 -13.01 8.92 -0.23
C GLN A 374 -13.14 10.41 -0.56
N SER A 375 -14.21 10.82 -1.26
CA SER A 375 -14.45 12.22 -1.64
C SER A 375 -14.98 13.10 -0.50
N ILE A 376 -15.39 12.51 0.63
CA ILE A 376 -15.91 13.25 1.78
C ILE A 376 -14.76 13.91 2.54
N GLU A 377 -14.89 15.19 2.84
CA GLU A 377 -13.97 15.90 3.73
C GLU A 377 -14.30 15.60 5.19
N TYR A 378 -13.39 14.92 5.89
CA TYR A 378 -13.54 14.63 7.31
C TYR A 378 -12.83 15.70 8.15
N PRO A 379 -13.50 16.29 9.15
CA PRO A 379 -12.87 17.24 10.06
C PRO A 379 -11.66 16.58 10.74
N SER A 380 -10.46 17.04 10.42
CA SER A 380 -9.23 16.62 11.09
C SER A 380 -8.75 17.74 12.01
N ALA A 381 -8.24 17.38 13.19
CA ALA A 381 -7.57 18.30 14.10
C ALA A 381 -6.39 19.04 13.44
N CYS A 382 -5.86 18.50 12.34
CA CYS A 382 -4.73 19.06 11.59
C CYS A 382 -5.12 20.24 10.69
N CYS A 383 -6.41 20.46 10.40
CA CYS A 383 -6.86 21.47 9.42
C CYS A 383 -7.09 22.87 10.01
N SER A 384 -6.95 23.04 11.33
CA SER A 384 -7.37 24.28 12.00
C SER A 384 -6.27 25.35 12.21
N SER A 385 -5.05 25.24 11.67
CA SER A 385 -4.06 26.30 11.94
C SER A 385 -2.88 26.54 10.98
N ARG A 386 -2.69 25.86 9.82
CA ARG A 386 -1.43 26.04 9.06
C ARG A 386 -1.51 26.32 7.55
N ASP A 387 -2.64 26.13 6.87
CA ASP A 387 -2.75 26.44 5.42
C ASP A 387 -3.41 27.80 5.09
N ALA A 388 -3.66 28.65 6.09
CA ALA A 388 -4.26 29.97 5.88
C ALA A 388 -3.25 31.08 5.50
N GLY A 389 -2.03 30.73 5.09
CA GLY A 389 -0.96 31.70 4.88
C GLY A 389 0.08 31.25 3.87
N GLN A 390 -0.34 31.06 2.62
CA GLN A 390 0.54 31.12 1.45
C GLN A 390 -0.33 31.37 0.20
N SER A 391 -0.87 32.58 0.11
CA SER A 391 -1.22 33.20 -1.16
C SER A 391 -0.14 34.25 -1.43
N GLU A 392 0.96 33.83 -2.04
CA GLU A 392 1.82 34.75 -2.76
C GLU A 392 1.55 34.60 -4.26
N GLU A 393 1.42 35.76 -4.86
CA GLU A 393 1.09 36.11 -6.23
C GLU A 393 1.81 35.23 -7.26
N ASP A 394 1.03 34.58 -8.13
CA ASP A 394 1.46 34.35 -9.50
C ASP A 394 0.34 34.76 -10.45
N ASP A 395 0.78 35.55 -11.42
CA ASP A 395 -0.02 36.38 -12.31
C ASP A 395 -0.75 35.54 -13.39
N ASP A 396 -1.87 36.11 -13.81
CA ASP A 396 -2.75 35.81 -14.94
C ASP A 396 -2.41 34.62 -15.86
N THR A 397 -3.27 33.59 -15.86
CA THR A 397 -3.89 33.11 -17.10
C THR A 397 -5.15 32.31 -16.80
N SER A 398 -6.29 32.85 -17.22
CA SER A 398 -7.55 32.13 -17.38
C SER A 398 -7.33 30.75 -18.00
N HIS A 399 -7.87 29.66 -17.46
CA HIS A 399 -8.38 28.49 -18.19
C HIS A 399 -9.27 27.64 -17.27
N GLY A 400 -10.45 27.26 -17.79
CA GLY A 400 -11.57 26.71 -17.01
C GLY A 400 -11.34 25.34 -16.39
N ARG A 401 -12.10 25.08 -15.32
CA ARG A 401 -12.28 23.78 -14.66
C ARG A 401 -12.39 22.66 -15.68
N ARG A 402 -11.36 21.80 -15.77
CA ARG A 402 -11.47 20.45 -16.30
C ARG A 402 -11.42 19.48 -15.13
N HIS A 403 -12.46 18.65 -15.03
CA HIS A 403 -12.44 17.42 -14.26
C HIS A 403 -11.19 16.63 -14.66
N VAL A 404 -10.36 16.28 -13.68
CA VAL A 404 -9.32 15.28 -13.86
C VAL A 404 -10.05 13.95 -14.02
N ALA A 405 -10.10 13.45 -15.26
CA ALA A 405 -10.47 12.09 -15.53
C ALA A 405 -9.39 11.19 -14.91
N TYR A 406 -9.81 10.26 -14.06
CA TYR A 406 -8.97 9.12 -13.67
C TYR A 406 -8.73 8.30 -14.94
N ASP A 407 -7.55 8.44 -15.51
CA ASP A 407 -7.12 7.56 -16.59
C ASP A 407 -6.59 6.25 -16.00
N ARG A 408 -6.93 5.15 -16.67
CA ARG A 408 -6.52 3.79 -16.34
C ARG A 408 -5.12 3.60 -16.90
N ARG A 409 -4.17 3.25 -16.03
CA ARG A 409 -2.76 2.85 -16.22
C ARG A 409 -1.79 3.87 -15.59
N GLU A 410 -0.63 3.37 -15.18
CA GLU A 410 0.47 4.07 -14.50
C GLU A 410 0.45 4.08 -12.96
N VAL A 411 0.51 2.88 -12.38
CA VAL A 411 1.63 2.55 -11.48
C VAL A 411 2.36 1.39 -12.16
N VAL A 412 3.10 1.71 -13.22
CA VAL A 412 4.06 0.82 -13.87
C VAL A 412 5.38 1.56 -13.80
N SER A 413 6.37 0.96 -13.16
CA SER A 413 7.75 1.40 -13.18
C SER A 413 8.33 1.10 -14.56
N ASP A 414 8.24 2.06 -15.47
CA ASP A 414 8.93 2.01 -16.76
C ASP A 414 10.41 2.40 -16.57
N ASP A 415 11.27 1.41 -16.41
CA ASP A 415 12.72 1.52 -16.65
C ASP A 415 13.10 0.53 -17.76
N ALA A 416 12.88 0.93 -19.02
CA ALA A 416 13.60 0.41 -20.17
C ALA A 416 13.38 1.31 -21.39
N ASN A 417 14.43 2.03 -21.81
CA ASN A 417 15.12 1.82 -23.10
C ASN A 417 15.72 3.14 -23.64
N ASP A 418 17.05 3.26 -23.53
CA ASP A 418 17.88 4.08 -24.42
C ASP A 418 18.87 3.12 -25.09
N GLY A 419 18.81 2.99 -26.43
CA GLY A 419 19.82 2.26 -27.19
C GLY A 419 19.38 1.59 -28.50
N GLU A 420 18.90 2.38 -29.47
CA GLU A 420 19.48 2.45 -30.83
C GLU A 420 18.94 3.68 -31.59
#